data_AF-A0A7X5ARL1-F1
#
_entry.id   AF-A0A7X5ARL1-F1
#
_cell.length_a   1.000
_cell.length_b   1.000
_cell.length_c   1.000
_cell.angle_alpha   90.00
_cell.angle_beta   90.00
_cell.angle_gamma   90.00
#
_symmetry.space_group_name_H-M   'P 1'
#
loop_
_entity.id
_entity.type
_entity.pdbx_description
1 polymer ?
#
loop_
_entity_poly.entity_id
_entity_poly.type
_entity_poly.pdbx_seq_one_letter_code
_entity_poly.pdbx_strand_id
1 'polypeptide(L)'
;MKEDNAKAAWLQNATTGYQDWRVEVSAAEPGTFILYFRDQPQCLAVLTLNINGRALPLHEIRWQFRRKAHQLEQWCNLTLGDTLSVSMTYRFCGGRLEIDYLARNPIPSRLELGHQIRPSALQSSQSEGEPAVSWLFKRNGQPSEYLIEQTSHGFCEAFSASLWLVLGQNCDENIRT
;
A
#
# COMPACT_ATOMS: atom_id res chain seq x y z
N MET A 1 19.24 20.67 -30.47
CA MET A 1 18.91 19.24 -30.52
C MET A 1 18.83 18.77 -29.08
N LYS A 2 17.61 18.45 -28.61
CA LYS A 2 17.34 17.98 -27.25
C LYS A 2 17.73 16.51 -27.19
N GLU A 3 18.64 16.14 -26.31
CA GLU A 3 18.78 14.77 -25.85
C GLU A 3 18.26 14.71 -24.43
N ASP A 4 17.08 14.11 -24.31
CA ASP A 4 16.40 13.77 -23.07
C ASP A 4 17.27 12.79 -22.28
N ASN A 5 18.16 13.33 -21.46
CA ASN A 5 18.87 12.57 -20.45
C ASN A 5 17.97 12.46 -19.20
N ALA A 6 16.80 11.83 -19.36
CA ALA A 6 15.97 11.38 -18.27
C ALA A 6 16.66 10.17 -17.63
N LYS A 7 17.72 10.46 -16.85
CA LYS A 7 18.26 9.50 -15.88
C LYS A 7 17.07 9.04 -15.04
N ALA A 8 16.78 7.74 -15.12
CA ALA A 8 15.98 7.05 -14.14
C ALA A 8 16.65 7.26 -12.78
N ALA A 9 16.25 8.34 -12.09
CA ALA A 9 16.49 8.48 -10.67
C ALA A 9 15.73 7.33 -10.04
N TRP A 10 16.45 6.27 -9.69
CA TRP A 10 15.96 5.24 -8.79
C TRP A 10 15.48 5.99 -7.54
N LEU A 11 14.16 6.14 -7.41
CA LEU A 11 13.55 6.73 -6.23
C LEU A 11 13.98 5.88 -5.04
N GLN A 12 14.95 6.35 -4.25
CA GLN A 12 15.39 5.65 -3.05
C GLN A 12 14.19 5.40 -2.13
N ASN A 13 13.32 6.42 -2.05
CA ASN A 13 12.01 6.36 -1.43
C ASN A 13 10.95 6.94 -2.38
N ALA A 14 9.81 6.28 -2.50
CA ALA A 14 8.67 6.75 -3.28
C ALA A 14 7.62 7.37 -2.35
N THR A 15 7.20 8.60 -2.65
CA THR A 15 6.34 9.40 -1.75
C THR A 15 5.14 10.01 -2.48
N THR A 16 4.02 10.09 -1.78
CA THR A 16 2.87 10.95 -2.12
C THR A 16 2.38 11.64 -0.84
N GLY A 17 1.70 12.77 -0.96
CA GLY A 17 1.31 13.58 0.20
C GLY A 17 0.03 14.39 -0.02
N TYR A 18 -0.55 14.82 1.09
CA TYR A 18 -1.74 15.67 1.15
C TYR A 18 -1.68 16.52 2.42
N GLN A 19 -1.69 17.84 2.27
CA GLN A 19 -1.47 18.78 3.38
C GLN A 19 -0.17 18.43 4.13
N ASP A 20 -0.25 18.24 5.43
CA ASP A 20 0.86 17.88 6.32
C ASP A 20 1.14 16.37 6.36
N TRP A 21 0.37 15.56 5.63
CA TRP A 21 0.52 14.11 5.58
C TRP A 21 1.38 13.66 4.41
N ARG A 22 2.23 12.66 4.67
CA ARG A 22 3.05 11.99 3.65
C ARG A 22 3.06 10.49 3.90
N VAL A 23 2.90 9.71 2.84
CA VAL A 23 3.23 8.27 2.87
C VAL A 23 4.54 8.05 2.13
N GLU A 24 5.37 7.19 2.69
CA GLU A 24 6.68 6.85 2.15
C GLU A 24 6.83 5.34 2.06
N VAL A 25 7.22 4.86 0.88
CA VAL A 25 7.56 3.46 0.63
C VAL A 25 9.02 3.44 0.16
N SER A 26 9.88 2.75 0.89
CA SER A 26 11.29 2.64 0.51
C SER A 26 11.47 1.59 -0.58
N ALA A 27 12.31 1.87 -1.59
CA ALA A 27 12.69 0.85 -2.57
C ALA A 27 13.61 -0.22 -1.95
N ALA A 28 14.30 0.09 -0.85
CA ALA A 28 15.13 -0.86 -0.11
C ALA A 28 14.30 -1.79 0.78
N GLU A 29 13.16 -1.31 1.27
CA GLU A 29 12.21 -2.06 2.09
C GLU A 29 10.80 -1.99 1.50
N PRO A 30 10.57 -2.58 0.31
CA PRO A 30 9.33 -2.40 -0.45
C PRO A 30 8.13 -3.07 0.21
N GLY A 31 8.36 -3.96 1.18
CA GLY A 31 7.31 -4.53 2.03
C GLY A 31 6.90 -3.64 3.18
N THR A 32 7.35 -2.38 3.24
CA THR A 32 7.06 -1.48 4.36
C THR A 32 6.71 -0.09 3.85
N PHE A 33 5.71 0.52 4.48
CA PHE A 33 5.47 1.95 4.36
C PHE A 33 5.41 2.62 5.73
N ILE A 34 5.73 3.92 5.73
CA ILE A 34 5.59 4.78 6.91
C ILE A 34 4.65 5.93 6.54
N LEU A 35 3.67 6.19 7.40
CA LEU A 35 2.80 7.36 7.32
C LEU A 35 3.33 8.43 8.28
N TYR A 36 3.51 9.63 7.77
CA TYR A 36 3.99 10.78 8.51
C TYR A 36 2.93 11.88 8.59
N PHE A 37 2.95 12.60 9.71
CA PHE A 37 2.34 13.92 9.87
C PHE A 37 3.42 14.91 10.28
N ARG A 38 3.66 15.98 9.51
CA ARG A 38 4.72 16.98 9.77
C ARG A 38 6.07 16.34 10.12
N ASP A 39 6.49 15.37 9.31
CA ASP A 39 7.71 14.56 9.47
C ASP A 39 7.78 13.66 10.72
N GLN A 40 6.74 13.62 11.56
CA GLN A 40 6.63 12.65 12.66
C GLN A 40 5.97 11.34 12.17
N PRO A 41 6.61 10.17 12.37
CA PRO A 41 6.06 8.90 11.96
C PRO A 41 4.85 8.52 12.83
N GLN A 42 3.67 8.48 12.22
CA GLN A 42 2.40 8.17 12.87
C GLN A 42 2.12 6.67 12.90
N CYS A 43 2.41 5.97 11.81
CA CYS A 43 2.35 4.50 11.79
C CYS A 43 3.36 3.88 10.84
N LEU A 44 3.75 2.65 11.20
CA LEU A 44 4.52 1.75 10.35
C LEU A 44 3.58 0.66 9.86
N ALA A 45 3.71 0.27 8.61
CA ALA A 45 2.87 -0.75 8.02
C ALA A 45 3.73 -1.77 7.29
N VAL A 46 3.54 -3.06 7.61
CA VAL A 46 4.31 -4.16 7.04
C VAL A 46 3.39 -4.98 6.15
N LEU A 47 3.74 -5.07 4.87
CA LEU A 47 3.05 -5.86 3.88
C LEU A 47 3.20 -7.35 4.20
N THR A 48 2.11 -8.09 4.10
CA THR A 48 2.10 -9.55 4.07
C THR A 48 1.56 -10.02 2.72
N LEU A 49 2.20 -11.04 2.16
CA LEU A 49 1.75 -11.71 0.94
C LEU A 49 1.87 -13.22 1.16
N ASN A 50 0.73 -13.90 1.23
CA ASN A 50 0.66 -15.34 1.32
C ASN A 50 -0.02 -15.93 0.08
N ILE A 51 0.55 -17.03 -0.42
CA ILE A 51 -0.05 -17.85 -1.47
C ILE A 51 -0.23 -19.26 -0.94
N ASN A 52 -1.46 -19.77 -0.96
CA ASN A 52 -1.81 -21.09 -0.46
C ASN A 52 -1.27 -21.35 0.96
N GLY A 53 -1.30 -20.32 1.82
CA GLY A 53 -0.79 -20.37 3.19
C GLY A 53 0.73 -20.19 3.35
N ARG A 54 1.49 -20.05 2.25
CA ARG A 54 2.94 -19.81 2.29
C ARG A 54 3.25 -18.32 2.13
N ALA A 55 3.95 -17.75 3.09
CA ALA A 55 4.46 -16.38 3.01
C ALA A 55 5.56 -16.26 1.96
N LEU A 56 5.50 -15.19 1.16
CA LEU A 56 6.53 -14.86 0.18
C LEU A 56 7.56 -13.88 0.75
N PRO A 57 8.86 -14.08 0.47
CA PRO A 57 9.92 -13.16 0.91
C PRO A 57 9.89 -11.87 0.08
N LEU A 58 9.22 -10.84 0.58
CA LEU A 58 8.98 -9.58 -0.15
C LEU A 58 10.25 -8.84 -0.59
N HIS A 59 11.37 -9.05 0.10
CA HIS A 59 12.66 -8.43 -0.19
C HIS A 59 13.37 -9.04 -1.41
N GLU A 60 13.02 -10.28 -1.79
CA GLU A 60 13.55 -10.94 -2.99
C GLU A 60 12.77 -10.53 -4.26
N ILE A 61 11.64 -9.83 -4.08
CA ILE A 61 10.77 -9.41 -5.16
C ILE A 61 11.28 -8.11 -5.78
N ARG A 62 11.37 -8.08 -7.10
CA ARG A 62 11.66 -6.85 -7.84
C ARG A 62 10.41 -5.99 -7.97
N TRP A 63 10.26 -5.02 -7.09
CA TRP A 63 9.20 -4.04 -7.14
C TRP A 63 9.50 -2.91 -8.12
N GLN A 64 8.43 -2.40 -8.73
CA GLN A 64 8.42 -1.23 -9.58
C GLN A 64 7.53 -0.18 -8.92
N PHE A 65 7.91 1.08 -9.09
CA PHE A 65 7.23 2.22 -8.48
C PHE A 65 6.95 3.29 -9.52
N ARG A 66 5.80 3.95 -9.41
CA ARG A 66 5.45 5.10 -10.23
C ARG A 66 4.68 6.11 -9.39
N ARG A 67 5.16 7.34 -9.40
CA ARG A 67 4.46 8.47 -8.81
C ARG A 67 3.59 9.14 -9.87
N LYS A 68 2.36 9.44 -9.51
CA LYS A 68 1.43 10.35 -10.21
C LYS A 68 1.11 11.52 -9.27
N ALA A 69 0.37 12.52 -9.75
CA ALA A 69 0.15 13.78 -9.01
C ALA A 69 -0.30 13.59 -7.55
N HIS A 70 -1.22 12.66 -7.28
CA HIS A 70 -1.79 12.40 -5.94
C HIS A 70 -1.80 10.91 -5.59
N GLN A 71 -0.96 10.12 -6.25
CA GLN A 71 -1.00 8.67 -6.16
C GLN A 71 0.41 8.12 -6.27
N LEU A 72 0.69 7.10 -5.46
CA LEU A 72 1.84 6.23 -5.62
C LEU A 72 1.34 4.85 -6.07
N GLU A 73 1.97 4.29 -7.08
CA GLU A 73 1.74 2.92 -7.53
C GLU A 73 2.99 2.09 -7.24
N GLN A 74 2.76 0.88 -6.75
CA GLN A 74 3.77 -0.13 -6.49
C GLN A 74 3.29 -1.45 -7.09
N TRP A 75 4.11 -2.11 -7.91
CA TRP A 75 3.72 -3.39 -8.50
C TRP A 75 4.91 -4.30 -8.77
N CYS A 76 4.64 -5.59 -8.93
CA CYS A 76 5.61 -6.58 -9.32
C CYS A 76 4.92 -7.70 -10.14
N ASN A 77 5.73 -8.42 -10.90
CA ASN A 77 5.33 -9.68 -11.54
C ASN A 77 6.27 -10.78 -11.04
N LEU A 78 5.71 -11.85 -10.50
CA LEU A 78 6.43 -13.00 -9.97
C LEU A 78 6.20 -14.20 -10.87
N THR A 79 7.24 -14.97 -11.14
CA THR A 79 7.13 -16.26 -11.83
C THR A 79 7.19 -17.38 -10.80
N LEU A 80 6.04 -17.96 -10.47
CA LEU A 80 5.88 -19.05 -9.50
C LEU A 80 5.16 -20.21 -10.19
N GLY A 81 5.84 -20.86 -11.15
CA GLY A 81 5.20 -21.75 -12.12
C GLY A 81 4.51 -20.97 -13.24
N ASP A 82 3.61 -20.05 -12.86
CA ASP A 82 2.97 -19.05 -13.73
C ASP A 82 3.21 -17.62 -13.23
N THR A 83 2.72 -16.61 -13.97
CA THR A 83 2.92 -15.19 -13.62
C THR A 83 1.86 -14.67 -12.64
N LEU A 84 2.23 -14.39 -11.39
CA LEU A 84 1.43 -13.61 -10.44
C LEU A 84 1.77 -12.12 -10.59
N SER A 85 0.79 -11.30 -10.95
CA SER A 85 0.91 -9.84 -10.93
C SER A 85 0.33 -9.31 -9.62
N VAL A 86 1.09 -8.52 -8.87
CA VAL A 86 0.61 -7.80 -7.68
C VAL A 86 0.76 -6.31 -7.91
N SER A 87 -0.26 -5.53 -7.56
CA SER A 87 -0.25 -4.09 -7.63
C SER A 87 -0.93 -3.46 -6.41
N MET A 88 -0.39 -2.34 -5.97
CA MET A 88 -0.88 -1.51 -4.88
C MET A 88 -0.92 -0.06 -5.32
N THR A 89 -1.97 0.64 -4.93
CA THR A 89 -2.16 2.06 -5.19
C THR A 89 -2.40 2.80 -3.89
N TYR A 90 -1.54 3.76 -3.57
CA TYR A 90 -1.66 4.63 -2.41
C TYR A 90 -2.19 5.99 -2.86
N ARG A 91 -3.28 6.47 -2.28
CA ARG A 91 -3.91 7.74 -2.65
C ARG A 91 -4.51 8.43 -1.43
N PHE A 92 -4.25 9.71 -1.28
CA PHE A 92 -4.97 10.53 -0.31
C PHE A 92 -6.31 10.99 -0.90
N CYS A 93 -7.41 10.82 -0.17
CA CYS A 93 -8.73 11.23 -0.59
C CYS A 93 -9.66 11.40 0.61
N GLY A 94 -10.35 12.54 0.73
CA GLY A 94 -11.39 12.74 1.74
C GLY A 94 -10.93 12.50 3.19
N GLY A 95 -9.75 13.00 3.57
CA GLY A 95 -9.22 12.85 4.94
C GLY A 95 -8.72 11.44 5.28
N ARG A 96 -8.50 10.57 4.29
CA ARG A 96 -7.89 9.25 4.49
C ARG A 96 -6.76 8.99 3.50
N LEU A 97 -5.82 8.13 3.89
CA LEU A 97 -4.97 7.40 2.97
C LEU A 97 -5.71 6.11 2.57
N GLU A 98 -5.96 5.94 1.29
CA GLU A 98 -6.55 4.74 0.70
C GLU A 98 -5.48 3.94 -0.03
N ILE A 99 -5.41 2.65 0.28
CA ILE A 99 -4.50 1.69 -0.32
C ILE A 99 -5.31 0.59 -0.97
N ASP A 100 -5.34 0.58 -2.30
CA ASP A 100 -6.04 -0.44 -3.07
C ASP A 100 -5.06 -1.54 -3.50
N TYR A 101 -5.42 -2.79 -3.21
CA TYR A 101 -4.65 -3.99 -3.53
C TYR A 101 -5.33 -4.74 -4.66
N LEU A 102 -4.54 -5.17 -5.63
CA LEU A 102 -5.01 -6.03 -6.71
C LEU A 102 -3.94 -7.06 -7.05
N ALA A 103 -4.33 -8.34 -7.04
CA ALA A 103 -3.50 -9.42 -7.55
C ALA A 103 -4.23 -10.19 -8.65
N ARG A 104 -3.50 -10.55 -9.70
CA ARG A 104 -3.99 -11.32 -10.84
C ARG A 104 -3.12 -12.53 -11.04
N ASN A 105 -3.75 -13.69 -11.23
CA ASN A 105 -3.06 -14.96 -11.41
C ASN A 105 -3.83 -15.79 -12.46
N PRO A 106 -3.15 -16.39 -13.44
CA PRO A 106 -3.78 -17.37 -14.33
C PRO A 106 -4.20 -18.65 -13.61
N ILE A 107 -3.56 -19.02 -12.49
CA ILE A 107 -3.93 -20.19 -11.69
C ILE A 107 -4.79 -19.77 -10.49
N PRO A 108 -5.96 -20.38 -10.26
CA PRO A 108 -6.70 -20.22 -9.01
C PRO A 108 -5.82 -20.52 -7.80
N SER A 109 -5.59 -19.51 -6.95
CA SER A 109 -4.73 -19.64 -5.76
C SER A 109 -5.37 -18.89 -4.60
N ARG A 110 -5.23 -19.43 -3.38
CA ARG A 110 -5.61 -18.71 -2.17
C ARG A 110 -4.59 -17.60 -1.91
N LEU A 111 -5.00 -16.35 -2.10
CA LEU A 111 -4.16 -15.19 -1.88
C LEU A 111 -4.62 -14.40 -0.67
N GLU A 112 -3.65 -13.99 0.13
CA GLU A 112 -3.81 -13.01 1.21
C GLU A 112 -2.77 -11.93 1.00
N LEU A 113 -3.23 -10.69 0.87
CA LEU A 113 -2.39 -9.52 0.66
C LEU A 113 -2.94 -8.37 1.49
N GLY A 114 -2.08 -7.71 2.27
CA GLY A 114 -2.49 -6.55 3.04
C GLY A 114 -1.36 -6.05 3.93
N HIS A 115 -1.51 -4.83 4.44
CA HIS A 115 -0.59 -4.30 5.42
C HIS A 115 -1.06 -4.58 6.85
N GLN A 116 -0.16 -5.08 7.67
CA GLN A 116 -0.30 -5.08 9.12
C GLN A 116 0.14 -3.72 9.66
N ILE A 117 -0.80 -2.97 10.22
CA ILE A 117 -0.52 -1.66 10.81
C ILE A 117 0.06 -1.85 12.21
N ARG A 118 1.20 -1.21 12.46
CA ARG A 118 1.82 -1.08 13.77
C ARG A 118 1.81 0.40 14.15
N PRO A 119 1.13 0.79 15.24
CA PRO A 119 1.29 2.13 15.80
C PRO A 119 2.77 2.40 16.04
N SER A 120 3.23 3.62 15.73
CA SER A 120 4.59 4.02 16.08
C SER A 120 4.73 3.99 17.60
N ALA A 121 5.80 3.40 18.13
CA ALA A 121 6.03 3.29 19.59
C ALA A 121 6.10 4.64 20.32
N LEU A 122 6.19 5.76 19.58
CA LEU A 122 6.08 7.12 20.11
C LEU A 122 4.65 7.49 20.55
N GLN A 123 3.62 6.72 20.17
CA GLN A 123 2.24 6.95 20.60
C GLN A 123 1.99 6.65 22.09
N SER A 124 2.89 5.96 22.81
CA SER A 124 2.73 5.75 24.26
C SER A 124 2.96 7.00 25.11
N SER A 125 3.37 8.10 24.50
CA SER A 125 3.48 9.43 25.11
C SER A 125 2.73 10.46 24.27
N GLN A 126 1.48 10.17 23.89
CA GLN A 126 0.60 11.14 23.25
C GLN A 126 0.50 12.40 24.13
N SER A 127 1.29 13.41 23.77
CA SER A 127 0.99 14.80 24.07
C SER A 127 -0.33 15.13 23.38
N GLU A 128 -1.17 15.96 24.00
CA GLU A 128 -2.57 16.28 23.59
C GLU A 128 -2.76 16.88 22.17
N GLY A 129 -1.77 16.83 21.27
CA GLY A 129 -1.78 17.49 19.96
C GLY A 129 -1.37 16.65 18.74
N GLU A 130 -1.13 15.33 18.86
CA GLU A 130 -0.83 14.48 17.69
C GLU A 130 -2.09 13.81 17.11
N PRO A 131 -2.22 13.71 15.76
CA PRO A 131 -3.40 13.15 15.15
C PRO A 131 -3.48 11.63 15.33
N ALA A 132 -4.60 11.15 15.86
CA ALA A 132 -4.87 9.71 15.92
C ALA A 132 -5.10 9.13 14.51
N VAL A 133 -4.53 7.95 14.25
CA VAL A 133 -4.77 7.19 13.01
C VAL A 133 -5.56 5.94 13.33
N SER A 134 -6.76 5.81 12.76
CA SER A 134 -7.53 4.57 12.77
C SER A 134 -7.52 3.93 11.38
N TRP A 135 -7.80 2.63 11.29
CA TRP A 135 -7.77 1.94 10.00
C TRP A 135 -8.90 0.93 9.83
N LEU A 136 -9.29 0.73 8.57
CA LEU A 136 -10.29 -0.24 8.16
C LEU A 136 -9.79 -1.01 6.93
N PHE A 137 -9.78 -2.33 7.03
CA PHE A 137 -9.48 -3.22 5.90
C PHE A 137 -10.77 -3.83 5.35
N LYS A 138 -10.93 -3.83 4.04
CA LYS A 138 -12.10 -4.39 3.35
C LYS A 138 -11.67 -5.17 2.12
N ARG A 139 -12.11 -6.44 2.01
CA ARG A 139 -11.93 -7.24 0.79
C ARG A 139 -13.02 -6.86 -0.24
N ASN A 140 -12.64 -6.66 -1.50
CA ASN A 140 -13.53 -6.11 -2.54
C ASN A 140 -14.15 -7.19 -3.45
N GLY A 141 -14.00 -8.47 -3.10
CA GLY A 141 -14.56 -9.60 -3.83
C GLY A 141 -14.84 -10.80 -2.93
N GLN A 142 -15.27 -11.90 -3.54
CA GLN A 142 -15.48 -13.18 -2.85
C GLN A 142 -14.17 -13.64 -2.16
N PRO A 143 -14.25 -14.39 -1.05
CA PRO A 143 -13.07 -15.03 -0.47
C PRO A 143 -12.38 -15.86 -1.54
N SER A 144 -11.04 -15.92 -1.52
CA SER A 144 -10.24 -16.79 -2.40
C SER A 144 -10.46 -18.29 -2.14
N GLU A 145 -11.54 -18.64 -1.45
CA GLU A 145 -12.01 -20.00 -1.20
C GLU A 145 -12.81 -20.55 -2.39
N TYR A 146 -13.24 -19.70 -3.32
CA TYR A 146 -13.77 -20.17 -4.59
C TYR A 146 -12.61 -20.56 -5.52
N LEU A 147 -12.37 -21.88 -5.59
CA LEU A 147 -11.70 -22.52 -6.72
C LEU A 147 -12.59 -22.31 -7.96
N ILE A 148 -12.53 -21.12 -8.55
CA ILE A 148 -13.27 -20.81 -9.78
C ILE A 148 -12.76 -21.76 -10.86
N GLU A 149 -13.70 -22.43 -11.51
CA GLU A 149 -13.48 -23.35 -12.63
C GLU A 149 -12.47 -22.78 -13.63
N GLN A 150 -11.62 -23.67 -14.16
CA GLN A 150 -10.62 -23.35 -15.17
C GLN A 150 -11.29 -22.69 -16.38
N THR A 151 -11.31 -21.36 -16.39
CA THR A 151 -11.70 -20.59 -17.56
C THR A 151 -10.48 -20.47 -18.46
N SER A 152 -10.72 -20.70 -19.74
CA SER A 152 -9.73 -20.70 -20.81
C SER A 152 -8.90 -19.42 -20.83
N HIS A 153 -7.58 -19.58 -20.77
CA HIS A 153 -6.51 -18.62 -21.12
C HIS A 153 -6.77 -17.13 -20.78
N GLY A 154 -6.27 -16.66 -19.64
CA GLY A 154 -6.18 -15.22 -19.34
C GLY A 154 -5.80 -14.91 -17.89
N PHE A 155 -5.29 -13.70 -17.63
CA PHE A 155 -5.08 -13.20 -16.27
C PHE A 155 -6.44 -12.89 -15.62
N CYS A 156 -6.85 -13.68 -14.64
CA CYS A 156 -8.04 -13.42 -13.84
C CYS A 156 -7.69 -12.66 -12.56
N GLU A 157 -8.61 -11.83 -12.06
CA GLU A 157 -8.51 -11.24 -10.73
C GLU A 157 -8.53 -12.36 -9.69
N ALA A 158 -7.44 -12.48 -8.93
CA ALA A 158 -7.27 -13.50 -7.90
C ALA A 158 -7.45 -12.91 -6.50
N PHE A 159 -7.28 -11.59 -6.34
CA PHE A 159 -7.46 -10.88 -5.09
C PHE A 159 -7.72 -9.39 -5.33
N SER A 160 -8.67 -8.82 -4.58
CA SER A 160 -8.83 -7.37 -4.46
C SER A 160 -9.26 -6.97 -3.04
N ALA A 161 -8.69 -5.88 -2.54
CA ALA A 161 -9.02 -5.31 -1.25
C ALA A 161 -8.68 -3.81 -1.20
N SER A 162 -9.19 -3.12 -0.20
CA SER A 162 -8.82 -1.74 0.14
C SER A 162 -8.49 -1.66 1.63
N LEU A 163 -7.48 -0.86 1.97
CA LEU A 163 -7.16 -0.45 3.33
C LEU A 163 -7.31 1.07 3.40
N TRP A 164 -8.07 1.54 4.37
CA TRP A 164 -8.26 2.96 4.63
C TRP A 164 -7.61 3.30 5.96
N LEU A 165 -6.67 4.25 5.96
CA LEU A 165 -6.16 4.88 7.17
C LEU A 165 -6.84 6.23 7.30
N VAL A 166 -7.74 6.37 8.26
CA VAL A 166 -8.45 7.61 8.56
C VAL A 166 -7.48 8.52 9.30
N LEU A 167 -7.25 9.70 8.74
CA LEU A 167 -6.32 10.68 9.27
C LEU A 167 -7.07 11.53 10.30
N GLY A 168 -6.58 11.55 11.54
CA GLY A 168 -7.12 12.45 12.55
C GLY A 168 -7.07 13.89 12.05
N GLN A 169 -8.21 14.57 12.12
CA GLN A 169 -8.21 16.03 12.09
C GLN A 169 -7.68 16.46 13.45
N ASN A 170 -6.53 17.11 13.50
CA ASN A 170 -6.21 17.87 14.70
C ASN A 170 -7.32 18.91 14.85
N CYS A 171 -8.01 18.84 15.97
CA CYS A 171 -9.12 19.68 16.35
C CYS A 171 -8.69 21.15 16.33
N ASP A 172 -9.05 21.88 15.27
CA ASP A 172 -9.22 23.33 15.31
C ASP A 172 -10.72 23.66 15.13
N GLU A 173 -11.56 23.13 16.02
CA GLU A 173 -12.89 23.70 16.31
C GLU A 173 -12.82 24.71 17.47
N ASN A 174 -11.72 25.45 17.57
CA ASN A 174 -11.59 26.59 18.48
C ASN A 174 -11.35 27.90 17.73
N ILE A 175 -12.16 28.18 16.69
CA ILE A 175 -12.36 29.56 16.24
C ILE A 175 -13.82 29.74 15.79
N ARG A 176 -14.67 30.16 16.74
CA ARG A 176 -15.54 31.34 16.62
C ARG A 176 -16.36 31.50 17.92
N THR A 177 -15.83 32.33 18.81
CA THR A 177 -16.62 33.21 19.69
C THR A 177 -17.62 34.02 18.88
#